data_AF-A0A838NN12-F1
#
_entry.id   AF-A0A838NN12-F1
#
_cell.length_a   1.000
_cell.length_b   1.000
_cell.length_c   1.000
_cell.angle_alpha   90.00
_cell.angle_beta   90.00
_cell.angle_gamma   90.00
#
_symmetry.space_group_name_H-M   'P 1'
#
loop_
_entity.id
_entity.type
_entity.pdbx_description
1 polymer ?
#
loop_
_entity_poly.entity_id
_entity_poly.type
_entity_poly.pdbx_seq_one_letter_code
_entity_poly.pdbx_strand_id
1 'polypeptide(L)' 'DRLAVLEGGRIVQVGRAEELRERPATEFVRLMVEAAAGGFPSTL' A
#
# COMPACT_ATOMS: atom_id res chain seq x y z
N ASP A 1 7.44 12.03 4.79
CA ASP A 1 7.56 11.17 3.60
C ASP A 1 6.20 10.76 3.05
N ARG A 2 6.13 10.40 1.76
CA ARG A 2 4.90 9.93 1.09
C ARG A 2 5.21 8.66 0.32
N LEU A 3 4.25 7.75 0.28
CA LEU A 3 4.31 6.49 -0.47
C LEU A 3 3.36 6.57 -1.66
N ALA A 4 3.75 5.95 -2.77
CA ALA A 4 2.88 5.72 -3.91
C ALA A 4 2.62 4.22 -4.05
N VAL A 5 1.35 3.85 -4.19
CA VAL A 5 0.94 2.48 -4.52
C VAL A 5 0.72 2.38 -6.02
N LEU A 6 1.35 1.38 -6.62
CA LEU A 6 1.22 1.08 -8.03
C LEU A 6 0.51 -0.24 -8.24
N GLU A 7 -0.40 -0.26 -9.21
CA GLU A 7 -1.07 -1.47 -9.71
C GLU A 7 -1.02 -1.43 -11.24
N GLY A 8 -0.44 -2.47 -11.86
CA GLY A 8 -0.36 -2.55 -13.32
C GLY A 8 0.33 -1.35 -13.99
N GLY A 9 1.37 -0.79 -13.36
CA GLY A 9 2.09 0.37 -13.87
C GLY A 9 1.36 1.72 -13.72
N ARG A 10 0.23 1.75 -13.02
CA ARG A 10 -0.50 2.99 -12.71
C ARG A 10 -0.48 3.28 -11.22
N ILE A 11 -0.35 4.55 -10.86
CA ILE A 11 -0.48 5.00 -9.47
C ILE A 11 -1.96 4.96 -9.11
N VAL A 12 -2.30 4.18 -8.09
CA VAL A 12 -3.68 4.02 -7.60
C VAL A 12 -3.92 4.77 -6.29
N GLN A 13 -2.87 5.07 -5.53
CA GLN A 13 -2.94 5.94 -4.35
C GLN A 13 -1.59 6.55 -4.02
N VAL A 14 -1.57 7.80 -3.55
CA VAL A 14 -0.39 8.45 -2.95
C VAL A 14 -0.79 9.03 -1.60
N GLY A 15 0.00 8.78 -0.57
CA GLY A 15 -0.30 9.26 0.78
C GLY A 15 0.75 8.85 1.81
N ARG A 16 0.52 9.22 3.07
CA ARG A 16 1.31 8.70 4.19
C ARG A 16 0.93 7.26 4.51
N ALA A 17 1.83 6.52 5.15
CA ALA A 17 1.57 5.13 5.53
C ALA A 17 0.31 4.98 6.42
N GLU A 18 0.02 5.95 7.28
CA GLU A 18 -1.22 5.96 8.08
C GLU A 18 -2.45 6.12 7.18
N GLU A 19 -2.41 7.02 6.19
CA GLU A 19 -3.51 7.28 5.26
C GLU A 19 -3.82 6.06 4.39
N LEU A 20 -2.80 5.34 3.91
CA LEU A 20 -2.98 4.09 3.16
C LEU A 20 -3.67 3.01 3.99
N ARG A 21 -3.41 2.96 5.30
CA ARG A 21 -3.96 1.97 6.23
C ARG A 21 -5.37 2.32 6.69
N GLU A 22 -5.60 3.57 7.06
CA GLU A 22 -6.87 4.03 7.62
C GLU A 22 -7.91 4.34 6.54
N ARG A 23 -7.46 4.78 5.36
CA ARG A 23 -8.30 5.24 4.26
C ARG A 23 -7.79 4.72 2.90
N PRO A 24 -7.80 3.39 2.67
CA PRO A 24 -7.43 2.82 1.39
C PRO A 24 -8.38 3.31 0.29
N ALA A 25 -7.82 3.83 -0.81
CA ALA A 25 -8.57 4.39 -1.92
C ALA A 25 -9.17 3.32 -2.84
N THR A 26 -8.59 2.12 -2.84
CA THR A 26 -9.07 0.98 -3.62
C THR A 26 -9.01 -0.30 -2.80
N GLU A 27 -9.78 -1.32 -3.22
CA GLU A 27 -9.73 -2.65 -2.60
C GLU A 27 -8.33 -3.26 -2.69
N PHE A 28 -7.63 -3.05 -3.81
CA PHE A 28 -6.23 -3.46 -3.98
C PHE A 28 -5.33 -2.87 -2.88
N VAL A 29 -5.44 -1.56 -2.60
CA VAL A 29 -4.61 -0.93 -1.54
C VAL A 29 -4.93 -1.52 -0.17
N ARG A 30 -6.22 -1.77 0.13
CA ARG A 30 -6.61 -2.42 1.39
C ARG A 30 -5.95 -3.79 1.54
N LEU A 31 -6.09 -4.65 0.52
CA LEU A 31 -5.51 -6.00 0.54
C LEU A 31 -3.98 -5.97 0.60
N MET A 32 -3.33 -5.03 -0.11
CA MET A 32 -1.88 -4.86 -0.07
C MET A 32 -1.38 -4.48 1.32
N VAL A 33 -2.05 -3.53 1.98
CA VAL A 33 -1.68 -3.09 3.33
C VAL A 33 -1.91 -4.21 4.36
N GLU A 34 -3.01 -4.96 4.25
CA GLU A 34 -3.29 -6.14 5.07
C GLU A 34 -2.21 -7.21 4.90
N ALA A 35 -1.76 -7.47 3.66
CA ALA A 35 -0.68 -8.41 3.38
C ALA A 35 0.68 -7.93 3.93
N ALA A 36 0.97 -6.63 3.78
CA ALA A 36 2.21 -6.03 4.27
C ALA A 36 2.32 -6.05 5.80
N ALA A 37 1.19 -6.04 6.52
CA ALA A 37 1.17 -6.18 7.98
C ALA A 37 1.73 -7.53 8.47
N GLY A 38 1.78 -8.55 7.60
CA GLY A 38 2.44 -9.83 7.86
C GLY A 38 3.98 -9.78 7.78
N GLY A 39 4.56 -8.64 7.39
CA GLY A 39 5.98 -8.45 7.15
C GLY A 39 6.39 -8.89 5.74
N PHE A 40 7.18 -8.06 5.06
CA PHE A 40 7.88 -8.51 3.85
C PHE A 40 9.04 -9.42 4.27
N PRO A 41 9.21 -10.62 3.67
CA PRO A 41 10.39 -11.43 3.92
C PRO A 41 11.61 -10.58 3.52
N SER A 42 12.48 -10.31 4.50
CA SER A 42 13.66 -9.45 4.37
C SER A 42 14.82 -10.13 3.62
N THR A 43 14.50 -11.06 2.70
CA THR A 43 15.47 -11.72 1.83
C THR A 43 15.13 -11.40 0.39
N LEU A 44 15.61 -10.25 -0.06
CA LEU A 44 15.85 -9.92 -1.47
C LEU A 44 17.33 -9.57 -1.62
#